data_AF-A0A2A2HQI5-F1
#
_entry.id   AF-A0A2A2HQI5-F1
#
_cell.length_a   1.000
_cell.length_b   1.000
_cell.length_c   1.000
_cell.angle_alpha   90.00
_cell.angle_beta   90.00
_cell.angle_gamma   90.00
#
_symmetry.space_group_name_H-M   'P 1'
#
loop_
_entity.id
_entity.type
_entity.pdbx_description
1 polymer ?
#
loop_
_entity_poly.entity_id
_entity_poly.type
_entity_poly.pdbx_seq_one_letter_code
_entity_poly.pdbx_strand_id
1 'polypeptide(L)'
;MAALPLYQTVISGKVTRVSTSNDGHVYTTVILPAPDPYSKPPIVKIRSKRRVGAIDSEVNELVCRISGFERSFRYHDKQTGQPLTGHNVEMFLDLVE
;
A
#
# COMPACT_ATOMS: atom_id res chain seq x y z
N MET A 1 1.10 7.20 -24.23
CA MET A 1 1.54 6.28 -23.16
C MET A 1 1.39 4.86 -23.65
N ALA A 2 2.39 4.00 -23.44
CA ALA A 2 2.25 2.57 -23.70
C ALA A 2 1.22 1.97 -22.73
N ALA A 3 0.49 0.94 -23.17
CA ALA A 3 -0.42 0.22 -22.28
C ALA A 3 0.37 -0.43 -21.14
N LEU A 4 -0.11 -0.29 -19.91
CA LEU A 4 0.50 -0.94 -18.75
C LEU A 4 0.28 -2.46 -18.84
N PRO A 5 1.29 -3.28 -18.49
CA PRO A 5 1.12 -4.71 -18.30
C PRO A 5 0.01 -5.05 -17.29
N LEU A 6 -0.50 -6.29 -17.37
CA LEU A 6 -1.49 -6.80 -16.42
C LEU A 6 -1.04 -6.60 -14.97
N TYR A 7 -1.99 -6.10 -14.17
CA TYR A 7 -1.85 -5.79 -12.74
C TYR A 7 -0.85 -4.68 -12.43
N GLN A 8 -0.49 -3.83 -13.40
CA GLN A 8 0.25 -2.61 -13.16
C GLN A 8 -0.65 -1.38 -13.14
N THR A 9 -0.25 -0.39 -12.35
CA THR A 9 -0.91 0.89 -12.19
C THR A 9 0.12 2.01 -12.05
N VAL A 10 -0.30 3.25 -12.29
CA VAL A 10 0.52 4.45 -12.10
C VAL A 10 0.02 5.18 -10.86
N ILE A 11 0.94 5.58 -9.99
CA ILE A 11 0.64 6.27 -8.73
C ILE A 11 1.36 7.62 -8.67
N SER A 12 0.58 8.65 -8.37
CA SER A 12 1.08 9.97 -7.98
C SER A 12 0.45 10.38 -6.64
N GLY A 13 1.23 11.03 -5.78
CA GLY A 13 0.72 11.46 -4.47
C GLY A 13 1.82 11.96 -3.54
N LYS A 14 1.44 12.28 -2.30
CA LYS A 14 2.36 12.82 -1.29
C LYS A 14 2.82 11.71 -0.34
N VAL A 15 4.11 11.65 -0.10
CA VAL A 15 4.69 10.69 0.86
C VAL A 15 4.39 11.15 2.28
N THR A 16 3.78 10.28 3.07
CA THR A 16 3.44 10.55 4.48
C THR A 16 4.31 9.78 5.46
N ARG A 17 4.86 8.63 5.04
CA ARG A 17 5.73 7.81 5.89
C ARG A 17 6.71 7.01 5.05
N VAL A 18 7.91 6.82 5.56
CA VAL A 18 8.90 5.90 5.00
C VAL A 18 9.41 5.02 6.13
N SER A 19 9.44 3.70 5.91
CA SER A 19 9.99 2.73 6.85
C SER A 19 10.80 1.68 6.11
N THR A 20 11.95 1.32 6.65
CA THR A 20 12.77 0.21 6.15
C THR A 20 12.53 -1.00 7.04
N SER A 21 12.24 -2.14 6.44
CA SER A 21 12.12 -3.41 7.15
C SER A 21 13.47 -4.09 7.31
N ASN A 22 13.54 -5.04 8.25
CA ASN A 22 14.76 -5.79 8.55
C ASN A 22 15.25 -6.64 7.37
N ASP A 23 14.37 -6.99 6.43
CA ASP A 23 14.69 -7.73 5.19
C ASP A 23 15.25 -6.83 4.07
N GLY A 24 15.46 -5.52 4.35
CA GLY A 24 16.04 -4.57 3.40
C GLY A 24 15.04 -3.91 2.45
N HIS A 25 13.74 -4.26 2.52
CA HIS A 25 12.73 -3.56 1.75
C HIS A 25 12.42 -2.17 2.31
N VAL A 26 12.13 -1.22 1.41
CA VAL A 26 11.65 0.11 1.76
C VAL A 26 10.16 0.20 1.48
N TYR A 27 9.39 0.50 2.52
CA TYR A 27 7.96 0.76 2.45
C TYR A 27 7.70 2.26 2.52
N THR A 28 7.05 2.79 1.49
CA THR A 28 6.65 4.19 1.37
C THR A 28 5.14 4.30 1.41
N THR A 29 4.58 4.96 2.42
CA THR A 29 3.15 5.27 2.48
C THR A 29 2.90 6.56 1.70
N VAL A 30 1.97 6.51 0.74
CA VAL A 30 1.60 7.64 -0.11
C VAL A 30 0.11 7.92 0.06
N ILE A 31 -0.24 9.17 0.32
CA ILE A 31 -1.62 9.65 0.22
C ILE A 31 -1.88 10.10 -1.21
N LEU A 32 -2.93 9.54 -1.83
CA LEU A 32 -3.31 9.87 -3.20
C LEU A 32 -4.25 11.08 -3.21
N PRO A 33 -4.34 11.82 -4.33
CA PRO A 33 -5.41 12.79 -4.52
C PRO A 33 -6.78 12.16 -4.30
N ALA A 34 -7.66 12.85 -3.58
CA ALA A 34 -9.04 12.42 -3.46
C ALA A 34 -9.75 12.55 -4.82
N PRO A 35 -10.70 11.65 -5.14
CA PRO A 35 -11.46 11.73 -6.39
C PRO A 35 -12.40 12.95 -6.44
N ASP A 36 -12.80 13.47 -5.28
CA ASP A 36 -13.64 14.65 -5.10
C ASP A 36 -13.34 15.34 -3.75
N PRO A 37 -13.80 16.59 -3.52
CA PRO A 37 -13.47 17.37 -2.33
C PRO A 37 -13.96 16.82 -0.99
N TYR A 38 -14.96 15.94 -0.97
CA TYR A 38 -15.56 15.42 0.26
C TYR A 38 -15.16 13.97 0.56
N SER A 39 -14.51 13.30 -0.40
CA SER A 39 -13.96 11.97 -0.23
C SER A 39 -12.68 11.95 0.61
N LYS A 40 -12.52 10.90 1.42
CA LYS A 40 -11.25 10.61 2.08
C LYS A 40 -10.24 10.14 1.03
N PRO A 41 -9.04 10.73 0.97
CA PRO A 41 -8.03 10.33 0.02
C PRO A 41 -7.58 8.87 0.27
N PRO A 42 -7.42 8.06 -0.78
CA PRO A 42 -6.83 6.73 -0.64
C PRO A 42 -5.40 6.81 -0.12
N ILE A 43 -5.00 5.80 0.65
CA ILE A 43 -3.63 5.66 1.14
C ILE A 43 -3.10 4.32 0.66
N VAL A 44 -1.94 4.33 -0.01
CA VAL A 44 -1.29 3.14 -0.51
C VAL A 44 0.09 2.96 0.11
N LYS A 45 0.54 1.71 0.20
CA LYS A 45 1.88 1.33 0.65
C LYS A 45 2.65 0.82 -0.55
N ILE A 46 3.78 1.44 -0.87
CA ILE A 46 4.68 1.03 -1.95
C ILE A 46 5.88 0.31 -1.34
N ARG A 47 6.15 -0.93 -1.77
CA ARG A 47 7.34 -1.70 -1.44
C ARG A 47 8.35 -1.59 -2.58
N SER A 48 9.62 -1.41 -2.24
CA SER A 48 10.70 -1.15 -3.21
C SER A 48 12.06 -1.56 -2.62
N LYS A 49 13.12 -1.64 -3.44
CA LYS A 49 14.49 -1.88 -2.96
C LYS A 49 15.22 -0.61 -2.53
N ARG A 50 14.69 0.56 -2.93
CA ARG A 50 15.25 1.87 -2.64
C ARG A 50 14.15 2.86 -2.27
N ARG A 51 14.52 3.92 -1.55
CA ARG A 51 13.59 5.01 -1.24
C ARG A 51 13.11 5.70 -2.52
N VAL A 52 11.79 5.87 -2.66
CA VAL A 52 11.16 6.52 -3.82
C VAL A 52 10.81 7.99 -3.59
N GLY A 53 10.85 8.46 -2.34
CA GLY A 53 10.61 9.86 -1.97
C GLY A 53 10.93 10.16 -0.51
N ALA A 54 11.05 11.44 -0.17
CA ALA A 54 11.19 11.91 1.21
C ALA A 54 9.81 12.11 1.85
N ILE A 55 9.72 12.17 3.18
CA ILE A 55 8.45 12.58 3.81
C ILE A 55 8.13 13.99 3.33
N ASP A 56 6.85 14.25 3.09
CA ASP A 56 6.31 15.48 2.52
C ASP A 56 6.65 15.77 1.05
N SER A 57 7.47 14.95 0.39
CA SER A 57 7.69 15.10 -1.05
C SER A 57 6.55 14.46 -1.86
N GLU A 58 6.36 14.97 -3.07
CA GLU A 58 5.51 14.32 -4.07
C GLU A 58 6.28 13.23 -4.81
N VAL A 59 5.58 12.14 -5.10
CA VAL A 59 5.99 11.14 -6.09
C VAL A 59 5.07 11.27 -7.30
N ASN A 60 5.66 11.23 -8.49
CA ASN A 60 4.96 11.45 -9.74
C ASN A 60 5.11 10.24 -10.65
N GLU A 61 3.99 9.74 -11.13
CA GLU A 61 3.89 8.72 -12.17
C GLU A 61 4.69 7.43 -11.89
N LEU A 62 4.71 6.99 -10.63
CA LEU A 62 5.37 5.73 -10.28
C LEU A 62 4.59 4.54 -10.84
N VAL A 63 5.24 3.76 -11.70
CA VAL A 63 4.68 2.49 -12.19
C VAL A 63 4.87 1.43 -11.11
N CYS A 64 3.77 0.88 -10.64
CA CYS A 64 3.77 -0.17 -9.62
C CYS A 64 2.92 -1.36 -10.06
N ARG A 65 3.26 -2.54 -9.57
CA ARG A 65 2.46 -3.75 -9.67
C ARG A 65 1.61 -3.94 -8.42
N ILE A 66 0.33 -4.25 -8.59
CA ILE A 66 -0.58 -4.60 -7.49
C ILE A 66 -0.10 -5.91 -6.86
N SER A 67 0.03 -5.91 -5.55
CA SER A 67 0.56 -7.02 -4.76
C SER A 67 -0.16 -7.08 -3.41
N GLY A 68 0.11 -8.14 -2.65
CA GLY A 68 -0.53 -8.36 -1.37
C GLY A 68 -0.59 -9.82 -0.99
N PHE A 69 -1.10 -10.08 0.20
CA PHE A 69 -1.37 -11.43 0.68
C PHE A 69 -2.53 -11.41 1.66
N GLU A 70 -3.26 -12.51 1.74
CA GLU A 70 -4.22 -12.74 2.81
C GLU A 70 -3.49 -13.34 4.02
N ARG A 71 -3.82 -12.84 5.21
CA ARG A 71 -3.41 -13.43 6.47
C ARG A 71 -4.64 -13.77 7.30
N SER A 72 -4.67 -14.98 7.85
CA SER A 72 -5.67 -15.37 8.83
C SER A 72 -5.16 -15.12 10.24
N PHE A 73 -6.07 -14.83 11.17
CA PHE A 73 -5.77 -14.68 12.58
C PHE A 73 -6.90 -15.25 13.42
N ARG A 74 -6.54 -15.89 14.54
CA ARG A 74 -7.53 -16.38 15.50
C ARG A 74 -7.94 -15.23 16.42
N TYR A 75 -9.23 -15.15 16.71
CA TYR A 75 -9.76 -14.24 17.73
C TYR A 75 -10.94 -14.90 18.44
N HIS A 76 -11.29 -14.40 19.62
CA HIS A 76 -12.47 -14.85 20.33
C HIS A 76 -13.62 -13.86 20.12
N ASP A 77 -14.82 -14.39 19.86
CA ASP A 77 -16.03 -13.59 19.85
C ASP A 77 -16.25 -12.96 21.24
N LYS A 78 -16.49 -11.65 21.27
CA LYS A 78 -16.56 -10.89 22.53
C LYS A 78 -17.84 -11.17 23.33
N GLN A 79 -18.89 -11.68 22.71
CA GLN A 79 -20.18 -11.96 23.37
C GLN A 79 -20.27 -13.42 23.82
N THR A 80 -19.74 -14.35 23.03
CA THR A 80 -19.91 -15.80 23.22
C THR A 80 -18.64 -16.52 23.66
N GLY A 81 -17.46 -15.91 23.51
CA GLY A 81 -16.16 -16.51 23.83
C GLY A 81 -15.68 -17.57 22.83
N GLN A 82 -16.48 -17.88 21.80
CA GLN A 82 -16.15 -18.90 20.80
C GLN A 82 -14.91 -18.50 19.99
N PRO A 83 -14.00 -19.45 19.68
CA PRO A 83 -12.87 -19.18 18.81
C PRO A 83 -13.34 -19.02 17.36
N LEU A 84 -12.96 -17.91 16.73
CA LEU A 84 -13.22 -17.58 15.34
C LEU A 84 -11.91 -17.33 14.58
N THR A 85 -11.99 -17.44 13.25
CA THR A 85 -10.89 -17.11 12.34
C THR A 85 -11.28 -15.86 11.53
N GLY A 86 -10.47 -14.81 11.63
CA GLY A 86 -10.58 -13.61 10.80
C GLY A 86 -9.61 -13.69 9.64
N HIS A 87 -9.97 -13.04 8.53
CA HIS A 87 -9.13 -12.93 7.33
C HIS A 87 -8.89 -11.45 7.04
N ASN A 88 -7.62 -11.06 6.92
CA ASN A 88 -7.22 -9.72 6.51
C ASN A 88 -6.44 -9.83 5.19
N VAL A 89 -6.86 -9.06 4.19
CA VAL A 89 -6.11 -8.89 2.96
C VAL A 89 -5.20 -7.67 3.13
N GLU A 90 -3.89 -7.89 3.21
CA GLU A 90 -2.91 -6.82 3.22
C GLU A 90 -2.47 -6.52 1.79
N MET A 91 -2.92 -5.39 1.25
CA MET A 91 -2.58 -4.92 -0.09
C MET A 91 -1.40 -3.95 -0.04
N PHE A 92 -0.49 -4.08 -0.99
CA PHE A 92 0.58 -3.11 -1.23
C PHE A 92 0.97 -3.11 -2.71
N LEU A 93 1.78 -2.14 -3.11
CA LEU A 93 2.22 -1.96 -4.48
C LEU A 93 3.71 -2.21 -4.57
N ASP A 94 4.15 -3.09 -5.47
CA ASP A 94 5.57 -3.30 -5.73
C ASP A 94 6.02 -2.32 -6.81
N LEU A 95 7.03 -1.49 -6.53
CA LEU A 95 7.62 -0.60 -7.54
C LEU A 95 8.17 -1.43 -8.70
N VAL A 96 7.82 -1.07 -9.93
CA VAL A 96 8.43 -1.64 -11.13
C VAL A 96 9.74 -0.89 -11.37
N GLU A 97 10.87 -1.58 -11.18
CA GLU A 97 12.24 -1.05 -11.38
C GLU A 97 12.75 -1.28 -12.79
#